data_AF-A0A354GGV7-F1
#
_entry.id   AF-A0A354GGV7-F1
#
_cell.length_a   1.000
_cell.length_b   1.000
_cell.length_c   1.000
_cell.angle_alpha   90.00
_cell.angle_beta   90.00
_cell.angle_gamma   90.00
#
_symmetry.space_group_name_H-M   'P 1'
#
loop_
_entity.id
_entity.type
_entity.pdbx_description
1 polymer ?
#
loop_
_entity_poly.entity_id
_entity_poly.type
_entity_poly.pdbx_seq_one_letter_code
_entity_poly.pdbx_strand_id
1 'polypeptide(L)'
;MKKLVLFFLFFSTLILTSCSSNESEIVSNTSLNINKDKYSKLQSYTINRNPDGSYFINFETPKNTKINTYKSSDNTNEIVISQSHHLESNKKHKTQFSIDDELLKINILEATNKKNSYITIEDDFYSKNKSDKPEFLDDYSLTRNTDGSFTLNFEVKDNVIADFIYNEKNNTHEVHLKSGKSKNKHFSRNISISDKKILKIDFVNHKYNNKSKRINVNKKPRQIIEEVFI
;
A
#
# COMPACT_ATOMS: atom_id res chain seq x y z
N MET A 1 37.66 -89.05 1.67
CA MET A 1 37.28 -88.50 0.34
C MET A 1 36.82 -87.06 0.53
N LYS A 2 37.31 -86.17 -0.36
CA LYS A 2 36.91 -84.78 -0.64
C LYS A 2 37.17 -83.69 0.43
N LYS A 3 37.95 -82.70 -0.04
CA LYS A 3 38.31 -81.39 0.51
C LYS A 3 37.22 -80.34 0.17
N LEU A 4 37.50 -79.11 0.63
CA LEU A 4 37.15 -77.80 0.02
C LEU A 4 35.77 -77.27 0.47
N VAL A 5 35.49 -76.00 0.82
CA VAL A 5 35.97 -74.62 0.56
C VAL A 5 35.36 -73.76 1.71
N LEU A 6 36.09 -72.95 2.47
CA LEU A 6 36.47 -71.53 2.24
C LEU A 6 35.38 -70.46 2.54
N PHE A 7 35.71 -69.61 3.52
CA PHE A 7 35.62 -68.13 3.56
C PHE A 7 34.33 -67.33 3.89
N PHE A 8 34.59 -66.31 4.72
CA PHE A 8 34.05 -64.92 4.81
C PHE A 8 32.89 -64.57 5.77
N LEU A 9 33.29 -63.84 6.83
CA LEU A 9 32.67 -62.68 7.50
C LEU A 9 31.21 -62.32 7.17
N PHE A 10 30.42 -62.00 8.21
CA PHE A 10 29.73 -60.70 8.25
C PHE A 10 29.39 -60.26 9.69
N PHE A 11 29.72 -59.00 9.98
CA PHE A 11 29.40 -58.26 11.18
C PHE A 11 27.90 -57.93 11.25
N SER A 12 27.35 -58.01 12.47
CA SER A 12 26.37 -57.08 13.09
C SER A 12 25.19 -56.55 12.25
N THR A 13 23.97 -56.77 12.73
CA THR A 13 23.18 -55.73 13.44
C THR A 13 21.92 -56.34 14.06
N LEU A 14 21.69 -56.05 15.34
CA LEU A 14 20.41 -56.27 16.01
C LEU A 14 19.37 -55.29 15.43
N ILE A 15 18.25 -55.83 14.98
CA ILE A 15 17.06 -55.03 14.66
C ILE A 15 16.23 -54.99 15.94
N LEU A 16 16.26 -53.88 16.67
CA LEU A 16 15.27 -53.62 17.71
C LEU A 16 14.04 -53.00 17.05
N THR A 17 12.97 -53.77 16.96
CA THR A 17 11.63 -53.28 16.63
C THR A 17 11.02 -52.66 17.89
N SER A 18 11.15 -51.34 18.06
CA SER A 18 10.31 -50.61 19.03
C SER A 18 9.06 -50.09 18.33
N CYS A 19 7.94 -50.79 18.53
CA CYS A 19 6.64 -50.13 18.53
C CYS A 19 6.56 -49.26 19.78
N SER A 20 6.56 -47.94 19.61
CA SER A 20 6.11 -47.00 20.64
C SER A 20 5.29 -45.93 19.96
N SER A 21 4.03 -45.89 20.41
CA SER A 21 2.95 -44.93 20.16
C SER A 21 3.35 -43.60 19.51
N ASN A 22 2.67 -43.25 18.42
CA ASN A 22 2.66 -41.90 17.87
C ASN A 22 1.96 -40.97 18.88
N GLU A 23 2.73 -40.42 19.84
CA GLU A 23 2.33 -39.20 20.50
C GLU A 23 2.46 -38.06 19.49
N SER A 24 1.35 -37.36 19.25
CA SER A 24 1.34 -36.10 18.53
C SER A 24 2.20 -35.11 19.32
N GLU A 25 3.42 -34.86 18.85
CA GLU A 25 4.17 -33.68 19.25
C GLU A 25 3.38 -32.45 18.77
N ILE A 26 2.60 -31.89 19.69
CA ILE A 26 2.20 -30.50 19.64
C ILE A 26 3.50 -29.72 19.72
N VAL A 27 4.03 -29.36 18.55
CA VAL A 27 5.12 -28.39 18.40
C VAL A 27 4.65 -27.11 19.06
N SER A 28 5.12 -26.92 20.28
CA SER A 28 4.87 -25.77 21.11
C SER A 28 5.63 -24.59 20.54
N ASN A 29 4.90 -23.71 19.85
CA ASN A 29 5.12 -22.25 19.80
C ASN A 29 6.59 -21.78 19.81
N THR A 30 7.36 -22.22 18.81
CA THR A 30 8.46 -21.42 18.29
C THR A 30 7.84 -20.34 17.41
N SER A 31 8.02 -19.09 17.80
CA SER A 31 7.62 -17.86 17.13
C SER A 31 7.82 -17.93 15.62
N LEU A 32 6.80 -18.42 14.92
CA LEU A 32 6.74 -18.44 13.47
C LEU A 32 6.43 -17.01 13.08
N ASN A 33 7.49 -16.26 12.75
CA ASN A 33 7.42 -15.00 12.03
C ASN A 33 6.93 -15.34 10.61
N ILE A 34 5.68 -15.82 10.52
CA ILE A 34 4.96 -15.99 9.27
C ILE A 34 4.89 -14.59 8.72
N ASN A 35 5.58 -14.36 7.62
CA ASN A 35 5.49 -13.14 6.86
C ASN A 35 4.02 -12.98 6.45
N LYS A 36 3.21 -12.30 7.28
CA LYS A 36 1.74 -12.22 7.14
C LYS A 36 1.36 -11.58 5.80
N ASP A 37 2.26 -10.81 5.22
CA ASP A 37 2.14 -10.24 3.87
C ASP A 37 2.16 -11.32 2.76
N LYS A 38 2.70 -12.52 3.00
CA LYS A 38 2.65 -13.66 2.07
C LYS A 38 1.23 -14.22 1.87
N TYR A 39 0.33 -13.97 2.82
CA TYR A 39 -1.07 -14.38 2.76
C TYR A 39 -2.02 -13.20 2.51
N SER A 40 -1.45 -12.03 2.19
CA SER A 40 -2.22 -10.86 1.75
C SER A 40 -3.04 -11.22 0.51
N LYS A 41 -4.34 -10.94 0.57
CA LYS A 41 -5.23 -11.01 -0.60
C LYS A 41 -5.27 -9.69 -1.36
N LEU A 42 -4.77 -8.62 -0.74
CA LEU A 42 -4.45 -7.37 -1.42
C LEU A 42 -3.00 -7.44 -1.91
N GLN A 43 -2.81 -7.66 -3.22
CA GLN A 43 -1.47 -7.74 -3.80
C GLN A 43 -0.84 -6.35 -3.89
N SER A 44 -1.61 -5.40 -4.45
CA SER A 44 -1.27 -3.99 -4.59
C SER A 44 -2.53 -3.15 -4.64
N TYR A 45 -2.38 -1.86 -4.32
CA TYR A 45 -3.38 -0.86 -4.69
C TYR A 45 -2.70 0.42 -5.13
N THR A 46 -3.36 1.15 -6.02
CA THR A 46 -2.93 2.46 -6.51
C THR A 46 -4.05 3.45 -6.27
N ILE A 47 -3.76 4.49 -5.52
CA ILE A 47 -4.64 5.65 -5.37
C ILE A 47 -4.19 6.67 -6.40
N ASN A 48 -5.11 7.09 -7.27
CA ASN A 48 -4.87 8.11 -8.27
C ASN A 48 -5.70 9.35 -7.95
N ARG A 49 -5.09 10.51 -8.13
CA ARG A 49 -5.75 11.80 -8.21
C ARG A 49 -5.62 12.32 -9.64
N ASN A 50 -6.74 12.58 -10.28
CA ASN A 50 -6.75 13.14 -11.63
C ASN A 50 -6.65 14.68 -11.62
N PRO A 51 -6.37 15.31 -12.78
CA PRO A 51 -6.31 16.78 -12.91
C PRO A 51 -7.61 17.54 -12.56
N ASP A 52 -8.75 16.85 -12.58
CA ASP A 52 -10.05 17.40 -12.17
C ASP A 52 -10.31 17.26 -10.66
N GLY A 53 -9.35 16.72 -9.90
CA GLY A 53 -9.47 16.47 -8.46
C GLY A 53 -10.23 15.20 -8.10
N SER A 54 -10.66 14.39 -9.08
CA SER A 54 -11.30 13.11 -8.79
C SER A 54 -10.30 12.05 -8.34
N TYR A 55 -10.75 11.19 -7.41
CA TYR A 55 -9.93 10.12 -6.84
C TYR A 55 -10.43 8.74 -7.25
N PHE A 56 -9.49 7.87 -7.56
CA PHE A 56 -9.76 6.47 -7.87
C PHE A 56 -8.80 5.57 -7.10
N ILE A 57 -9.30 4.45 -6.60
CA ILE A 57 -8.45 3.35 -6.18
C ILE A 57 -8.56 2.21 -7.17
N ASN A 58 -7.40 1.75 -7.65
CA ASN A 58 -7.27 0.49 -8.36
C ASN A 58 -6.62 -0.51 -7.42
N PHE A 59 -7.09 -1.75 -7.39
CA PHE A 59 -6.44 -2.79 -6.58
C PHE A 59 -6.53 -4.15 -7.24
N GLU A 60 -5.54 -4.99 -6.92
CA GLU A 60 -5.41 -6.33 -7.47
C GLU A 60 -5.57 -7.40 -6.39
N THR A 61 -6.43 -8.38 -6.66
CA THR A 61 -6.71 -9.51 -5.77
C THR A 61 -6.49 -10.86 -6.47
N PRO A 62 -6.16 -11.93 -5.72
CA PRO A 62 -6.22 -13.30 -6.22
C PRO A 62 -7.63 -13.69 -6.72
N LYS A 63 -7.70 -14.79 -7.48
CA LYS A 63 -8.97 -15.44 -7.82
C LYS A 63 -9.73 -15.85 -6.54
N ASN A 64 -11.05 -15.99 -6.64
CA ASN A 64 -11.92 -16.40 -5.53
C ASN A 64 -11.87 -15.41 -4.35
N THR A 65 -11.76 -14.13 -4.66
CA THR A 65 -11.84 -13.04 -3.68
C THR A 65 -13.18 -12.36 -3.83
N LYS A 66 -13.91 -12.18 -2.72
CA LYS A 66 -15.13 -11.38 -2.67
C LYS A 66 -14.78 -9.98 -2.19
N ILE A 67 -15.38 -8.98 -2.82
CA ILE A 67 -15.22 -7.57 -2.46
C ILE A 67 -16.58 -6.98 -2.14
N ASN A 68 -16.70 -6.35 -0.98
CA ASN A 68 -17.85 -5.54 -0.64
C ASN A 68 -17.39 -4.10 -0.44
N THR A 69 -18.13 -3.15 -0.99
CA THR A 69 -17.89 -1.72 -0.80
C THR A 69 -19.13 -1.06 -0.20
N TYR A 70 -18.91 -0.21 0.80
CA TYR A 70 -19.99 0.57 1.44
C TYR A 70 -19.41 1.82 2.12
N LYS A 71 -20.26 2.79 2.44
CA LYS A 71 -19.89 3.97 3.23
C LYS A 71 -20.33 3.75 4.68
N SER A 72 -19.41 3.90 5.63
CA SER A 72 -19.67 3.79 7.07
C SER A 72 -20.39 5.05 7.61
N SER A 73 -20.83 4.99 8.86
CA SER A 73 -21.50 6.11 9.54
C SER A 73 -20.60 7.34 9.76
N ASP A 74 -19.28 7.18 9.80
CA ASP A 74 -18.30 8.28 9.93
C ASP A 74 -17.78 8.79 8.56
N ASN A 75 -18.51 8.48 7.49
CA ASN A 75 -18.22 8.79 6.09
C ASN A 75 -16.96 8.12 5.51
N THR A 76 -16.42 7.08 6.17
CA THR A 76 -15.33 6.27 5.64
C THR A 76 -15.82 5.35 4.52
N ASN A 77 -15.08 5.29 3.41
CA ASN A 77 -15.33 4.34 2.34
C ASN A 77 -14.68 3.00 2.68
N GLU A 78 -15.49 2.00 2.97
CA GLU A 78 -15.06 0.66 3.37
C GLU A 78 -14.91 -0.22 2.12
N ILE A 79 -13.74 -0.87 1.98
CA ILE A 79 -13.48 -1.93 1.00
C ILE A 79 -13.14 -3.19 1.80
N VAL A 80 -14.05 -4.15 1.83
CA VAL A 80 -13.85 -5.42 2.54
C VAL A 80 -13.48 -6.52 1.54
N ILE A 81 -12.29 -7.08 1.72
CA ILE A 81 -11.71 -8.15 0.91
C ILE A 81 -11.78 -9.46 1.70
N SER A 82 -12.54 -10.43 1.20
CA SER A 82 -12.75 -11.73 1.87
C SER A 82 -12.58 -12.92 0.92
N GLN A 83 -12.51 -14.13 1.48
CA GLN A 83 -12.60 -15.35 0.67
C GLN A 83 -13.98 -15.44 0.00
N SER A 84 -14.01 -15.83 -1.26
CA SER A 84 -15.21 -16.34 -1.93
C SER A 84 -15.14 -17.86 -2.05
N HIS A 85 -16.27 -18.52 -1.85
CA HIS A 85 -16.44 -19.95 -2.14
C HIS A 85 -16.92 -20.20 -3.58
N HIS A 86 -17.19 -19.13 -4.34
CA HIS A 86 -17.55 -19.18 -5.74
C HIS A 86 -16.40 -18.66 -6.62
N LEU A 87 -16.34 -19.15 -7.87
CA LEU A 87 -15.35 -18.74 -8.86
C LEU A 87 -15.61 -17.29 -9.30
N GLU A 88 -14.95 -16.34 -8.65
CA GLU A 88 -14.93 -14.94 -9.08
C GLU A 88 -13.76 -14.71 -10.05
N SER A 89 -14.07 -14.16 -11.23
CA SER A 89 -13.17 -14.09 -12.38
C SER A 89 -12.25 -12.87 -12.40
N ASN A 90 -12.63 -11.76 -11.77
CA ASN A 90 -11.92 -10.49 -11.93
C ASN A 90 -10.89 -10.25 -10.82
N LYS A 91 -9.62 -10.14 -11.24
CA LYS A 91 -8.49 -9.81 -10.36
C LYS A 91 -8.29 -8.31 -10.16
N LYS A 92 -8.80 -7.48 -11.08
CA LYS A 92 -8.58 -6.03 -11.08
C LYS A 92 -9.88 -5.32 -10.78
N HIS A 93 -9.82 -4.40 -9.83
CA HIS A 93 -10.96 -3.64 -9.35
C HIS A 93 -10.64 -2.16 -9.40
N LYS A 94 -11.62 -1.35 -9.79
CA LYS A 94 -11.53 0.11 -9.83
C LYS A 94 -12.74 0.70 -9.14
N THR A 95 -12.51 1.51 -8.13
CA THR A 95 -13.56 2.25 -7.41
C THR A 95 -13.26 3.73 -7.48
N GLN A 96 -14.27 4.54 -7.80
CA GLN A 96 -14.18 6.00 -7.77
C GLN A 96 -14.69 6.49 -6.42
N PHE A 97 -14.02 7.50 -5.87
CA PHE A 97 -14.46 8.17 -4.65
C PHE A 97 -14.68 9.67 -4.89
N SER A 98 -15.58 10.22 -4.10
CA SER A 98 -15.76 11.66 -3.97
C SER A 98 -15.11 12.13 -2.67
N ILE A 99 -14.45 13.28 -2.73
CA ILE A 99 -14.06 14.02 -1.52
C ILE A 99 -15.34 14.62 -0.90
N ASP A 100 -15.44 14.50 0.42
CA ASP A 100 -16.54 14.99 1.25
C ASP A 100 -15.94 15.95 2.29
N ASP A 101 -16.35 17.22 2.28
CA ASP A 101 -15.79 18.26 3.16
C ASP A 101 -14.25 18.29 3.20
N GLU A 102 -13.61 18.35 2.01
CA GLU A 102 -12.15 18.38 1.82
C GLU A 102 -11.40 17.12 2.30
N LEU A 103 -12.13 16.09 2.75
CA LEU A 103 -11.58 14.84 3.27
C LEU A 103 -12.10 13.63 2.48
N LEU A 104 -11.18 12.71 2.19
CA LEU A 104 -11.50 11.37 1.71
C LEU A 104 -10.89 10.35 2.65
N LYS A 105 -11.76 9.55 3.28
CA LYS A 105 -11.37 8.42 4.13
C LYS A 105 -11.69 7.12 3.41
N ILE A 106 -10.70 6.22 3.34
CA ILE A 106 -10.85 4.87 2.80
C ILE A 106 -10.26 3.91 3.82
N ASN A 107 -10.98 2.83 4.11
CA ASN A 107 -10.46 1.70 4.87
C ASN A 107 -10.52 0.45 4.01
N ILE A 108 -9.37 -0.17 3.77
CA ILE A 108 -9.28 -1.46 3.08
C ILE A 108 -9.08 -2.53 4.15
N LEU A 109 -10.13 -3.31 4.41
CA LEU A 109 -10.12 -4.43 5.35
C LEU A 109 -9.89 -5.74 4.61
N GLU A 110 -8.77 -6.38 4.88
CA GLU A 110 -8.51 -7.75 4.50
C GLU A 110 -8.98 -8.71 5.61
N ALA A 111 -10.20 -9.22 5.49
CA ALA A 111 -10.84 -10.02 6.53
C ALA A 111 -10.08 -11.31 6.86
N THR A 112 -9.29 -11.84 5.91
CA THR A 112 -8.58 -13.12 6.10
C THR A 112 -7.31 -12.99 6.94
N ASN A 113 -6.56 -11.90 6.80
CA ASN A 113 -5.31 -11.65 7.53
C ASN A 113 -5.47 -10.59 8.64
N LYS A 114 -6.70 -10.07 8.83
CA LYS A 114 -7.05 -9.01 9.78
C LYS A 114 -6.17 -7.76 9.61
N LYS A 115 -5.89 -7.41 8.36
CA LYS A 115 -5.10 -6.22 8.04
C LYS A 115 -6.01 -5.10 7.56
N ASN A 116 -5.78 -3.90 8.10
CA ASN A 116 -6.43 -2.69 7.66
C ASN A 116 -5.40 -1.75 7.03
N SER A 117 -5.77 -1.14 5.90
CA SER A 117 -5.09 0.04 5.37
C SER A 117 -6.03 1.22 5.50
N TYR A 118 -5.76 2.11 6.45
CA TYR A 118 -6.48 3.37 6.60
C TYR A 118 -5.80 4.42 5.74
N ILE A 119 -6.55 5.01 4.83
CA ILE A 119 -6.09 6.05 3.92
C ILE A 119 -6.91 7.30 4.20
N THR A 120 -6.24 8.39 4.53
CA THR A 120 -6.84 9.71 4.66
C THR A 120 -6.21 10.65 3.65
N ILE A 121 -7.05 11.34 2.88
CA ILE A 121 -6.62 12.34 1.92
C ILE A 121 -7.31 13.66 2.26
N GLU A 122 -6.52 14.71 2.42
CA GLU A 122 -6.99 16.09 2.56
C GLU A 122 -6.65 16.83 1.27
N ASP A 123 -7.65 17.30 0.54
CA ASP A 123 -7.46 18.08 -0.69
C ASP A 123 -8.61 19.09 -0.87
N ASP A 124 -8.38 20.10 -1.68
CA ASP A 124 -9.39 21.11 -1.96
C ASP A 124 -10.57 20.51 -2.75
N PHE A 125 -11.80 20.93 -2.43
CA PHE A 125 -12.97 20.56 -3.21
C PHE A 125 -13.00 21.36 -4.52
N TYR A 126 -12.72 20.70 -5.65
CA TYR A 126 -12.77 21.34 -6.96
C TYR A 126 -14.23 21.38 -7.46
N SER A 127 -14.92 22.51 -7.25
CA SER A 127 -16.17 22.75 -7.97
C SER A 127 -15.88 22.84 -9.48
N LYS A 128 -16.81 22.40 -10.33
CA LYS A 128 -16.66 22.45 -11.80
C LYS A 128 -16.45 23.87 -12.37
N ASN A 129 -16.56 24.91 -11.53
CA ASN A 129 -16.27 26.29 -11.93
C ASN A 129 -14.75 26.48 -12.06
N LYS A 130 -14.32 26.94 -13.24
CA LYS A 130 -12.94 26.91 -13.75
C LYS A 130 -11.86 27.63 -12.92
N SER A 131 -12.21 28.35 -11.84
CA SER A 131 -11.27 29.17 -11.07
C SER A 131 -10.40 28.41 -10.09
N ASP A 132 -10.80 27.20 -9.68
CA ASP A 132 -10.22 26.59 -8.47
C ASP A 132 -9.22 25.46 -8.78
N LYS A 133 -8.80 25.26 -10.04
CA LYS A 133 -7.87 24.17 -10.39
C LYS A 133 -6.53 24.27 -9.63
N PRO A 134 -5.90 23.13 -9.29
CA PRO A 134 -4.61 23.14 -8.59
C PRO A 134 -3.57 23.88 -9.43
N GLU A 135 -2.80 24.78 -8.83
CA GLU A 135 -1.93 25.68 -9.58
C GLU A 135 -0.67 24.98 -10.12
N PHE A 136 -0.16 23.99 -9.39
CA PHE A 136 1.13 23.38 -9.69
C PHE A 136 1.06 21.89 -10.02
N LEU A 137 0.39 21.09 -9.18
CA LEU A 137 0.20 19.67 -9.40
C LEU A 137 -0.86 19.46 -10.49
N ASP A 138 -0.59 18.57 -11.45
CA ASP A 138 -1.59 18.13 -12.41
C ASP A 138 -2.25 16.85 -11.89
N ASP A 139 -1.49 15.77 -11.79
CA ASP A 139 -1.94 14.50 -11.23
C ASP A 139 -0.90 13.85 -10.31
N TYR A 140 -1.36 12.85 -9.55
CA TYR A 140 -0.45 11.92 -8.91
C TYR A 140 -1.07 10.54 -8.71
N SER A 141 -0.20 9.56 -8.54
CA SER A 141 -0.55 8.21 -8.12
C SER A 141 0.36 7.75 -6.99
N LEU A 142 -0.22 7.04 -6.03
CA LEU A 142 0.52 6.38 -4.96
C LEU A 142 0.16 4.90 -4.96
N THR A 143 1.13 4.07 -5.31
CA THR A 143 0.99 2.61 -5.39
C THR A 143 1.63 1.96 -4.17
N ARG A 144 0.87 1.15 -3.44
CA ARG A 144 1.40 0.17 -2.49
C ARG A 144 1.88 -1.05 -3.26
N ASN A 145 3.17 -1.33 -3.17
CA ASN A 145 3.81 -2.47 -3.82
C ASN A 145 3.65 -3.75 -3.00
N THR A 146 3.91 -4.89 -3.63
CA THR A 146 3.81 -6.22 -3.00
C THR A 146 4.78 -6.42 -1.85
N ASP A 147 5.92 -5.72 -1.86
CA ASP A 147 6.94 -5.75 -0.80
C ASP A 147 6.64 -4.79 0.37
N GLY A 148 5.51 -4.08 0.32
CA GLY A 148 5.12 -3.09 1.32
C GLY A 148 5.75 -1.70 1.14
N SER A 149 6.62 -1.50 0.14
CA SER A 149 7.07 -0.17 -0.26
C SER A 149 5.98 0.58 -1.02
N PHE A 150 6.18 1.88 -1.21
CA PHE A 150 5.27 2.74 -1.95
C PHE A 150 5.97 3.40 -3.13
N THR A 151 5.31 3.45 -4.28
CA THR A 151 5.78 4.22 -5.44
C THR A 151 4.87 5.42 -5.63
N LEU A 152 5.43 6.62 -5.46
CA LEU A 152 4.79 7.88 -5.79
C LEU A 152 5.17 8.26 -7.22
N ASN A 153 4.19 8.40 -8.10
CA ASN A 153 4.38 9.07 -9.39
C ASN A 153 3.55 10.35 -9.41
N PHE A 154 4.08 11.42 -9.99
CA PHE A 154 3.33 12.67 -10.11
C PHE A 154 3.73 13.46 -11.35
N GLU A 155 2.76 14.21 -11.85
CA GLU A 155 2.93 15.15 -12.94
C GLU A 155 2.66 16.57 -12.46
N VAL A 156 3.53 17.50 -12.85
CA VAL A 156 3.37 18.93 -12.58
C VAL A 156 3.09 19.70 -13.86
N LYS A 157 2.41 20.83 -13.72
CA LYS A 157 2.11 21.74 -14.84
C LYS A 157 3.37 22.40 -15.40
N ASP A 158 3.20 22.99 -16.58
CA ASP A 158 4.22 23.79 -17.24
C ASP A 158 4.74 24.89 -16.33
N ASN A 159 6.05 25.12 -16.38
CA ASN A 159 6.74 26.11 -15.56
C ASN A 159 6.56 25.90 -14.06
N VAL A 160 6.56 24.65 -13.62
CA VAL A 160 6.65 24.26 -12.20
C VAL A 160 7.98 23.55 -11.94
N ILE A 161 8.66 23.97 -10.88
CA ILE A 161 9.80 23.26 -10.29
C ILE A 161 9.27 22.39 -9.16
N ALA A 162 9.73 21.14 -9.11
CA ALA A 162 9.39 20.18 -8.08
C ALA A 162 10.65 19.69 -7.36
N ASP A 163 10.65 19.80 -6.03
CA ASP A 163 11.71 19.30 -5.16
C ASP A 163 11.12 18.28 -4.18
N PHE A 164 11.69 17.08 -4.10
CA PHE A 164 11.26 16.03 -3.17
C PHE A 164 12.19 15.99 -1.97
N ILE A 165 11.65 16.16 -0.76
CA ILE A 165 12.40 16.10 0.49
C ILE A 165 11.70 15.20 1.51
N TYR A 166 12.43 14.75 2.51
CA TYR A 166 11.86 14.12 3.70
C TYR A 166 12.05 15.04 4.91
N ASN A 167 10.94 15.37 5.57
CA ASN A 167 10.90 16.23 6.73
C ASN A 167 10.93 15.40 8.01
N GLU A 168 12.12 15.24 8.60
CA GLU A 168 12.35 14.39 9.78
C GLU A 168 11.53 14.84 10.99
N LYS A 169 11.35 16.16 11.18
CA LYS A 169 10.60 16.72 12.31
C LYS A 169 9.14 16.25 12.31
N ASN A 170 8.54 16.13 11.13
CA ASN A 170 7.14 15.75 10.96
C ASN A 170 6.95 14.28 10.55
N ASN A 171 8.04 13.58 10.22
CA ASN A 171 8.03 12.26 9.58
C ASN A 171 7.14 12.25 8.32
N THR A 172 7.40 13.20 7.41
CA THR A 172 6.56 13.43 6.21
C THR A 172 7.44 13.59 4.98
N HIS A 173 7.09 12.89 3.89
CA HIS A 173 7.64 13.18 2.57
C HIS A 173 6.95 14.42 1.99
N GLU A 174 7.72 15.43 1.60
CA GLU A 174 7.19 16.68 1.07
C GLU A 174 7.60 16.84 -0.40
N VAL A 175 6.62 17.08 -1.27
CA VAL A 175 6.82 17.49 -2.66
C VAL A 175 6.63 18.99 -2.74
N HIS A 176 7.72 19.75 -2.79
CA HIS A 176 7.69 21.20 -2.87
C HIS A 176 7.49 21.64 -4.32
N LEU A 177 6.41 22.37 -4.56
CA LEU A 177 6.01 22.85 -5.88
C LEU A 177 6.02 24.38 -5.91
N LYS A 178 6.69 24.97 -6.90
CA LYS A 178 6.76 26.42 -7.10
C LYS A 178 6.85 26.78 -8.58
N SER A 179 6.44 27.98 -8.95
CA SER A 179 6.65 28.50 -10.30
C SER A 179 8.14 28.58 -10.64
N GLY A 180 8.51 28.16 -11.84
CA GLY A 180 9.87 28.28 -12.37
C GLY A 180 10.07 27.47 -13.64
N LYS A 181 11.07 27.84 -14.44
CA LYS A 181 11.33 27.15 -15.71
C LYS A 181 11.90 25.75 -15.45
N SER A 182 11.12 24.71 -15.76
CA SER A 182 11.53 23.31 -15.73
C SER A 182 11.20 22.65 -17.07
N LYS A 183 12.06 21.73 -17.52
CA LYS A 183 11.78 20.87 -18.68
C LYS A 183 11.10 19.55 -18.28
N ASN A 184 11.24 19.15 -17.01
CA ASN A 184 10.70 17.89 -16.50
C ASN A 184 9.34 18.14 -15.86
N LYS A 185 8.35 17.32 -16.25
CA LYS A 185 6.99 17.35 -15.70
C LYS A 185 6.64 16.09 -14.93
N HIS A 186 7.21 14.94 -15.30
CA HIS A 186 6.90 13.65 -14.70
C HIS A 186 8.01 13.23 -13.73
N PHE A 187 7.60 12.74 -12.57
CA PHE A 187 8.48 12.33 -11.50
C PHE A 187 8.03 10.99 -10.92
N SER A 188 8.99 10.20 -10.43
CA SER A 188 8.74 8.93 -9.75
C SER A 188 9.70 8.76 -8.58
N ARG A 189 9.19 8.27 -7.44
CA ARG A 189 9.95 8.01 -6.22
C ARG A 189 9.44 6.73 -5.55
N ASN A 190 10.38 5.86 -5.19
CA ASN A 190 10.10 4.74 -4.30
C ASN A 190 10.36 5.16 -2.86
N ILE A 191 9.44 4.80 -1.98
CA ILE A 191 9.40 5.21 -0.57
C ILE A 191 9.30 3.93 0.26
N SER A 192 10.25 3.75 1.17
CA SER A 192 10.14 2.71 2.20
C SER A 192 9.35 3.26 3.38
N ILE A 193 8.44 2.46 3.92
CA ILE A 193 7.67 2.84 5.10
C ILE A 193 8.51 2.63 6.38
N SER A 194 8.36 3.55 7.34
CA SER A 194 8.96 3.41 8.67
C SER A 194 8.37 2.24 9.46
N ASP A 195 9.07 1.77 10.49
CA ASP A 195 8.58 0.69 11.38
C ASP A 195 7.21 0.97 12.02
N LYS A 196 6.82 2.24 12.10
CA LYS A 196 5.50 2.68 12.59
C LYS A 196 4.36 2.36 11.61
N LYS A 197 4.65 1.89 10.40
CA LYS A 197 3.66 1.54 9.35
C LYS A 197 2.77 2.71 8.92
N ILE A 198 3.29 3.92 9.06
CA ILE A 198 2.63 5.16 8.67
C ILE A 198 3.45 5.82 7.56
N LEU A 199 2.80 6.15 6.45
CA LEU A 199 3.32 6.98 5.37
C LEU A 199 2.56 8.31 5.36
N LYS A 200 3.30 9.42 5.28
CA LYS A 200 2.75 10.76 5.09
C LYS A 200 3.38 11.42 3.88
N ILE A 201 2.55 11.95 2.99
CA ILE A 201 2.97 12.70 1.82
C ILE A 201 2.20 14.03 1.80
N ASP A 202 2.93 15.15 1.77
CA ASP A 202 2.36 16.49 1.60
C ASP A 202 2.86 17.09 0.27
N PHE A 203 1.94 17.56 -0.57
CA PHE A 203 2.29 18.43 -1.69
C PHE A 203 2.28 19.89 -1.22
N VAL A 204 3.47 20.49 -1.14
CA VAL A 204 3.71 21.83 -0.56
C VAL A 204 3.78 22.86 -1.68
N ASN A 205 2.69 23.59 -1.88
CA ASN A 205 2.55 24.61 -2.92
C ASN A 205 3.04 25.97 -2.41
N HIS A 206 4.12 26.49 -3.00
CA HIS A 206 4.69 27.81 -2.71
C HIS A 206 4.14 28.86 -3.69
N LYS A 207 3.03 29.50 -3.31
CA LYS A 207 2.35 30.50 -4.15
C LYS A 207 2.84 31.89 -3.84
N TYR A 208 3.41 32.58 -4.83
CA TYR A 208 3.82 33.96 -4.65
C TYR A 208 2.61 34.89 -4.77
N ASN A 209 2.28 35.60 -3.69
CA ASN A 209 1.23 36.60 -3.69
C ASN A 209 1.81 37.98 -4.02
N ASN A 210 1.57 38.44 -5.26
CA ASN A 210 2.01 39.75 -5.75
C ASN A 210 1.50 40.93 -4.91
N LYS A 211 0.30 40.82 -4.32
CA LYS A 211 -0.30 41.90 -3.52
C LYS A 211 0.41 42.08 -2.19
N SER A 212 0.75 40.99 -1.51
CA SER A 212 1.41 41.03 -0.21
C SER A 212 2.94 40.91 -0.29
N LYS A 213 3.51 40.67 -1.47
CA LYS A 213 4.94 40.35 -1.70
C LYS A 213 5.44 39.21 -0.79
N ARG A 214 4.58 38.23 -0.50
CA ARG A 214 4.86 37.10 0.40
C ARG A 214 4.55 35.79 -0.30
N ILE A 215 5.25 34.73 0.11
CA ILE A 215 4.93 33.37 -0.29
C ILE A 215 3.84 32.86 0.64
N ASN A 216 2.72 32.44 0.06
CA ASN A 216 1.70 31.64 0.74
C ASN A 216 2.03 30.16 0.52
N VAL A 217 2.00 29.37 1.58
CA VAL A 217 2.28 27.94 1.52
C VAL A 217 0.99 27.19 1.82
N ASN A 218 0.51 26.41 0.85
CA ASN A 218 -0.59 25.46 1.06
C ASN A 218 -0.07 24.03 0.93
N LYS A 219 -0.35 23.18 1.92
CA LYS A 219 0.04 21.77 1.93
C LYS A 219 -1.14 20.93 1.51
N LYS A 220 -1.44 20.84 0.22
CA LYS A 220 -2.50 20.00 -0.34
C LYS A 220 -2.15 19.57 -1.77
N PRO A 221 -2.52 18.36 -2.22
CA PRO A 221 -3.13 17.30 -1.42
C PRO A 221 -2.17 16.77 -0.33
N ARG A 222 -2.75 16.27 0.76
CA ARG A 222 -2.04 15.55 1.82
C ARG A 222 -2.59 14.15 1.88
N GLN A 223 -1.70 13.17 2.05
CA GLN A 223 -2.11 11.78 2.12
C GLN A 223 -1.40 11.09 3.28
N ILE A 224 -2.21 10.42 4.10
CA ILE A 224 -1.76 9.60 5.22
C ILE A 224 -2.24 8.18 4.97
N ILE A 225 -1.33 7.22 5.06
CA ILE A 225 -1.63 5.79 4.99
C ILE A 225 -1.12 5.15 6.28
N GLU A 226 -1.99 4.42 6.96
CA GLU A 226 -1.67 3.67 8.17
C GLU A 226 -2.01 2.19 7.96
N GLU A 227 -1.03 1.30 8.08
CA GLU A 227 -1.24 -0.15 8.03
C GLU A 227 -1.31 -0.75 9.43
N VAL A 228 -2.48 -1.28 9.79
CA VAL A 228 -2.75 -1.88 11.10
C VAL A 228 -3.02 -3.37 10.96
N PHE A 229 -2.49 -4.17 11.88
CA PHE A 229 -2.80 -5.59 11.99
C PHE A 229 -3.64 -5.78 13.26
N ILE A 230 -4.82 -6.40 13.11
CA ILE A 230 -5.82 -6.63 14.16
C ILE A 230 -5.81 -8.10 14.61
#